data_AF-A0A953YJD8-F1
#
_entry.id   AF-A0A953YJD8-F1
#
_cell.length_a   1.000
_cell.length_b   1.000
_cell.length_c   1.000
_cell.angle_alpha   90.00
_cell.angle_beta   90.00
_cell.angle_gamma   90.00
#
_symmetry.space_group_name_H-M   'P 1'
#
loop_
_entity.id
_entity.type
_entity.pdbx_description
1 polymer ?
#
loop_
_entity_poly.entity_id
_entity_poly.type
_entity_poly.pdbx_seq_one_letter_code
_entity_poly.pdbx_strand_id
1 'polypeptide(L)'
;ERSKLLAANMEVAAMAEFIKADSLAFISTDGLYRAVGEPSRDPKCPQFCDACFTGDYPTRLTDMAERQSPELLTLPFGDGPASKVA
;
A
#
# COMPACT_ATOMS: atom_id res chain seq x y z
N GLU A 1 5.71 -2.68 8.49
CA GLU A 1 4.70 -2.07 9.37
C GLU A 1 4.65 -0.57 9.13
N ARG A 2 3.46 0.00 8.96
CA ARG A 2 3.27 1.45 8.71
C ARG A 2 3.84 2.31 9.84
N SER A 3 3.82 1.82 11.07
CA SER A 3 4.40 2.47 12.25
C SER A 3 5.90 2.76 12.14
N LYS A 4 6.64 2.06 11.27
CA LYS A 4 8.09 2.28 11.08
C LYS A 4 8.41 3.38 10.06
N LEU A 5 7.41 3.91 9.35
CA LEU A 5 7.61 4.95 8.33
C LEU A 5 7.53 6.34 8.97
N LEU A 6 8.57 7.15 8.80
CA LEU A 6 8.63 8.50 9.39
C LEU A 6 7.44 9.37 8.95
N ALA A 7 7.18 9.41 7.64
CA ALA A 7 6.08 10.17 7.04
C ALA A 7 4.67 9.63 7.38
N ALA A 8 4.57 8.44 7.97
CA ALA A 8 3.28 7.92 8.44
C ALA A 8 2.93 8.37 9.86
N ASN A 9 3.90 8.87 10.63
CA ASN A 9 3.75 9.21 12.05
C ASN A 9 4.07 10.67 12.37
N MET A 10 4.64 11.43 11.42
CA MET A 10 5.14 12.78 11.66
C MET A 10 4.73 13.72 10.53
N GLU A 11 4.35 14.94 10.92
CA GLU A 11 4.15 16.05 9.99
C GLU A 11 5.47 16.57 9.43
N VAL A 12 5.42 17.29 8.30
CA VAL A 12 6.61 17.75 7.55
C VAL A 12 7.58 18.57 8.43
N ALA A 13 7.06 19.49 9.25
CA ALA A 13 7.89 20.31 10.13
C ALA A 13 8.62 19.46 11.18
N ALA A 14 7.92 18.54 11.84
CA ALA A 14 8.50 17.64 12.83
C ALA A 14 9.54 16.69 12.18
N MET A 15 9.30 16.24 10.96
CA MET A 15 10.28 15.45 10.22
C MET A 15 11.55 16.25 9.90
N ALA A 16 11.43 17.51 9.50
CA ALA A 16 12.57 18.38 9.22
C ALA A 16 13.45 18.55 10.47
N GLU A 17 12.83 18.80 11.62
CA GLU A 17 13.53 18.87 12.91
C GLU A 17 14.22 17.54 13.28
N PHE A 18 13.50 16.42 13.10
CA PHE A 18 14.01 15.08 13.40
C PHE A 18 15.27 14.73 12.61
N ILE A 19 15.29 15.05 11.31
CA ILE A 19 16.45 14.80 10.43
C ILE A 19 17.50 15.93 10.46
N LYS A 20 17.24 17.01 11.22
CA LYS A 20 18.09 18.21 11.33
C LYS A 20 18.33 18.91 9.98
N ALA A 21 17.27 19.06 9.18
CA ALA A 21 17.31 19.82 7.93
C ALA A 21 16.78 21.24 8.13
N ASP A 22 17.36 22.22 7.43
CA ASP A 22 16.85 23.61 7.44
C ASP A 22 15.47 23.74 6.79
N SER A 23 15.16 22.85 5.83
CA SER A 23 13.85 22.77 5.19
C SER A 23 13.58 21.38 4.64
N LEU A 24 12.30 21.02 4.52
CA LEU A 24 11.83 19.76 3.94
C LEU A 24 10.56 20.00 3.13
N ALA A 25 10.48 19.41 1.94
CA ALA A 25 9.28 19.40 1.11
C ALA A 25 9.20 18.08 0.33
N PHE A 26 7.98 17.66 0.01
CA PHE A 26 7.71 16.50 -0.84
C PHE A 26 7.30 16.93 -2.24
N ILE A 27 7.62 16.11 -3.23
CA ILE A 27 7.02 16.21 -4.56
C ILE A 27 5.53 15.89 -4.46
N SER A 28 4.69 16.66 -5.15
CA SER A 28 3.27 16.33 -5.24
C SER A 28 3.07 15.08 -6.11
N THR A 29 1.99 14.33 -5.88
CA THR A 29 1.66 13.16 -6.71
C THR A 29 1.52 13.56 -8.18
N ASP A 30 0.90 14.70 -8.47
CA ASP A 30 0.82 15.23 -9.85
C ASP A 30 2.20 15.53 -10.45
N GLY A 31 3.09 16.16 -9.66
CA GLY A 31 4.46 16.43 -10.07
C GLY A 31 5.26 15.16 -10.35
N LEU A 32 5.03 14.10 -9.57
CA LEU A 32 5.65 12.79 -9.79
C LEU A 32 5.23 12.19 -11.14
N TYR A 33 3.93 12.19 -11.46
CA TYR A 33 3.42 11.66 -12.74
C TYR A 33 3.98 12.45 -13.94
N ARG A 34 4.00 13.79 -13.83
CA ARG A 34 4.61 14.66 -14.83
C ARG A 34 6.10 14.39 -15.04
N ALA A 35 6.84 14.11 -13.97
CA ALA A 35 8.26 13.82 -14.05
C ALA A 35 8.57 12.49 -14.76
N VAL A 36 7.65 11.51 -14.71
CA VAL A 36 7.81 10.20 -15.37
C VAL A 36 7.18 10.13 -16.76
N GLY A 37 6.66 11.26 -17.27
CA GLY A 37 6.16 11.38 -18.66
C GLY A 37 4.64 11.27 -18.82
N GLU A 38 3.89 11.16 -17.72
CA GLU A 38 2.42 11.19 -17.75
C GLU A 38 1.88 12.60 -17.52
N PRO A 39 0.79 13.02 -18.19
CA PRO A 39 0.23 14.35 -18.00
C PRO A 39 -0.38 14.56 -16.60
N SER A 40 -1.01 13.52 -16.03
CA SER A 40 -1.63 13.53 -14.70
C SER A 40 -1.97 12.11 -14.24
N ARG A 41 -2.21 11.89 -12.93
CA ARG A 41 -2.72 10.62 -12.40
C ARG A 41 -4.20 10.41 -12.77
N ASP A 42 -4.56 9.24 -13.27
CA ASP A 42 -5.96 8.77 -13.32
C ASP A 42 -6.34 8.10 -11.98
N PRO A 43 -7.28 8.66 -11.19
CA PRO A 43 -7.67 8.10 -9.90
C PRO A 43 -8.52 6.82 -10.00
N LYS A 44 -9.10 6.50 -11.16
CA LYS A 44 -9.89 5.27 -11.35
C LYS A 44 -9.03 4.12 -11.84
N CYS A 45 -8.00 4.42 -12.62
CA CYS A 45 -7.07 3.43 -13.16
C CYS A 45 -5.66 4.00 -13.14
N PRO A 46 -4.97 3.99 -11.98
CA PRO A 46 -3.64 4.57 -11.85
C PRO A 46 -2.66 3.93 -12.84
N GLN A 47 -1.93 4.75 -13.59
CA GLN A 47 -0.98 4.27 -14.60
C GLN A 47 0.24 3.58 -13.97
N PHE A 48 0.56 3.91 -12.72
CA PHE A 48 1.66 3.32 -11.96
C PHE A 48 1.19 2.84 -10.58
N CYS A 49 1.95 1.92 -9.99
CA CYS A 49 1.76 1.53 -8.59
C CYS A 49 2.24 2.64 -7.66
N ASP A 50 1.32 3.49 -7.19
CA ASP A 50 1.59 4.61 -6.28
C ASP A 50 1.00 4.45 -4.87
N ALA A 51 0.52 3.24 -4.56
CA ALA A 51 -0.13 2.91 -3.30
C ALA A 51 0.73 3.19 -2.05
N CYS A 52 2.07 3.21 -2.20
CA CYS A 52 2.98 3.62 -1.11
C CYS A 52 2.78 5.09 -0.67
N PHE A 53 2.26 5.95 -1.55
CA PHE A 53 2.00 7.36 -1.28
C PHE A 53 0.51 7.64 -1.04
N THR A 54 -0.38 6.98 -1.80
CA THR A 54 -1.82 7.22 -1.79
C THR A 54 -2.60 6.28 -0.86
N GLY A 55 -2.05 5.10 -0.59
CA GLY A 55 -2.76 3.99 0.04
C GLY A 55 -3.78 3.29 -0.87
N ASP A 56 -3.89 3.69 -2.13
CA ASP A 56 -4.89 3.23 -3.09
C ASP A 56 -4.38 1.99 -3.83
N TYR A 57 -4.65 0.81 -3.26
CA TYR A 57 -4.28 -0.46 -3.87
C TYR A 57 -5.38 -0.93 -4.85
N PRO A 58 -5.02 -1.33 -6.09
CA PRO A 58 -5.98 -1.82 -7.08
C PRO A 58 -6.64 -3.15 -6.68
N THR A 59 -6.09 -3.85 -5.68
CA THR A 59 -6.62 -5.08 -5.12
C THR A 59 -6.90 -4.92 -3.62
N ARG A 60 -7.87 -5.69 -3.10
CA ARG A 60 -8.16 -5.70 -1.67
C ARG A 60 -7.01 -6.36 -0.91
N LEU A 61 -6.61 -5.76 0.21
CA LEU A 61 -5.61 -6.31 1.14
C LEU A 61 -6.28 -7.40 1.98
N THR A 62 -6.24 -8.65 1.50
CA THR A 62 -6.87 -9.80 2.16
C THR A 62 -6.23 -10.11 3.51
N ASP A 63 -4.92 -9.93 3.62
CA ASP A 63 -4.13 -10.12 4.84
C ASP A 63 -4.48 -9.13 5.97
N MET A 64 -4.85 -7.89 5.62
CA MET A 64 -5.33 -6.90 6.59
C MET A 64 -6.80 -7.13 6.97
N ALA A 65 -7.63 -7.60 6.04
CA ALA A 65 -9.02 -7.95 6.29
C ALA A 65 -9.15 -9.19 7.21
N GLU A 66 -8.30 -10.21 7.02
CA GLU A 66 -8.29 -11.44 7.81
C GLU A 66 -7.91 -11.22 9.29
N ARG A 67 -7.09 -10.21 9.60
CA ARG A 67 -6.77 -9.84 11.00
C ARG A 67 -7.95 -9.26 11.77
N GLN A 68 -9.05 -8.90 11.11
CA GLN A 68 -10.23 -8.30 11.73
C GLN A 68 -11.40 -9.31 11.91
N SER A 69 -11.28 -10.55 11.41
CA SER A 69 -12.32 -11.57 11.57
C SER A 69 -11.72 -12.98 11.74
N PRO A 70 -11.83 -13.62 12.91
CA PRO A 70 -11.22 -14.93 13.15
C PRO A 70 -11.94 -16.13 12.51
N GLU A 71 -13.00 -15.94 11.72
CA GLU A 71 -13.89 -17.04 11.29
C GLU A 71 -13.88 -17.39 9.80
N LEU A 72 -12.98 -16.86 8.98
CA LEU A 72 -13.11 -17.00 7.53
C LEU A 72 -12.13 -18.01 6.90
N LEU A 73 -12.05 -19.22 7.43
CA LEU A 73 -11.49 -20.38 6.71
C LEU A 73 -12.24 -21.68 7.06
N THR A 74 -13.50 -21.78 6.64
CA THR A 74 -14.10 -23.10 6.35
C THR A 74 -14.28 -23.19 4.83
N LEU A 75 -13.30 -23.80 4.15
CA LEU A 75 -13.40 -24.04 2.72
C LEU A 75 -14.27 -25.30 2.48
N PRO A 76 -15.27 -25.25 1.57
CA PRO A 76 -16.19 -26.36 1.33
C PRO A 76 -15.61 -27.43 0.38
N PHE A 77 -14.28 -27.57 0.35
CA PHE A 77 -13.61 -28.57 -0.50
C PHE A 77 -13.14 -29.72 0.38
N GLY A 78 -13.88 -30.82 0.24
CA GLY A 78 -13.93 -31.95 1.16
C GLY A 78 -12.63 -32.73 1.34
N ASP A 79 -12.59 -33.34 2.51
CA ASP A 79 -11.79 -34.52 2.84
C ASP A 79 -12.05 -35.63 1.82
N GLY A 80 -11.05 -35.93 1.00
CA GLY A 80 -11.02 -37.12 0.14
C GLY A 80 -9.63 -37.74 0.20
N PRO A 81 -9.49 -39.04 0.53
CA PRO A 81 -8.19 -39.63 0.80
C PRO A 81 -7.37 -39.79 -0.49
N ALA A 82 -6.07 -39.52 -0.36
CA ALA A 82 -5.08 -39.81 -1.39
C ALA A 82 -5.12 -41.29 -1.80
N SER A 83 -5.39 -41.57 -3.08
CA SER A 83 -5.16 -42.88 -3.68
C SER A 83 -4.51 -42.75 -5.06
N LYS A 84 -3.33 -43.39 -5.15
CA LYS A 84 -2.52 -43.75 -6.33
C LYS A 84 -3.31 -43.94 -7.62
N VAL A 85 -2.74 -43.57 -8.79
CA VAL A 85 -2.53 -44.51 -9.92
C VAL A 85 -1.42 -43.99 -10.87
N ALA A 86 -0.56 -44.93 -11.29
CA ALA A 86 0.37 -44.98 -12.44
C ALA A 86 1.60 -44.05 -12.46
#